data_AF-A0A9E2KF50-F1
#
_entry.id   AF-A0A9E2KF50-F1
#
_cell.length_a   1.000
_cell.length_b   1.000
_cell.length_c   1.000
_cell.angle_alpha   90.00
_cell.angle_beta   90.00
_cell.angle_gamma   90.00
#
_symmetry.space_group_name_H-M   'P 1'
#
loop_
_entity.id
_entity.type
_entity.pdbx_description
1 polymer ?
#
loop_
_entity_poly.entity_id
_entity_poly.type
_entity_poly.pdbx_seq_one_letter_code
_entity_poly.pdbx_strand_id
1 'polypeptide(L)'
;MSNKIALVFENNEYAIKLNEIVLNKEKDIDRAFEIFKQEIKNNSVFNAKSWESITDKIKSLGIEAIDINNEYKAMSLGNMKYFNHTDKVFYMGHGKMIQLIGGFDFFYNVLQMLHEKQLEDSEALVALCGAIIEKNANYSLSEDGLVVTSAVFSYGTVGYNFTNGKMNKGTSSEKCSFDTFVDFVLKAI
;
A
#
# COMPACT_ATOMS: atom_id res chain seq x y z
N MET A 1 22.86 4.26 9.40
CA MET A 1 24.05 3.70 8.72
C MET A 1 24.04 4.22 7.28
N SER A 2 25.19 4.63 6.73
CA SER A 2 25.24 5.12 5.34
C SER A 2 25.32 3.91 4.40
N ASN A 3 24.36 3.78 3.49
CA ASN A 3 24.37 2.74 2.46
C ASN A 3 25.20 3.22 1.27
N LYS A 4 26.25 2.47 0.91
CA LYS A 4 27.05 2.68 -0.30
C LYS A 4 26.58 1.72 -1.37
N ILE A 5 26.02 2.27 -2.46
CA ILE A 5 25.70 1.50 -3.67
C ILE A 5 26.76 1.79 -4.72
N ALA A 6 27.28 0.74 -5.37
CA ALA A 6 28.27 0.86 -6.43
C ALA A 6 27.86 0.02 -7.64
N LEU A 7 28.03 0.59 -8.84
CA LEU A 7 28.02 -0.14 -10.10
C LEU A 7 29.47 -0.35 -10.53
N VAL A 8 29.91 -1.60 -10.63
CA VAL A 8 31.30 -1.97 -10.93
C VAL A 8 31.33 -2.80 -12.19
N PHE A 9 32.14 -2.42 -13.17
CA PHE A 9 32.37 -3.24 -14.36
C PHE A 9 33.69 -4.01 -14.20
N GLU A 10 33.62 -5.34 -14.20
CA GLU A 10 34.77 -6.22 -14.04
C GLU A 10 34.50 -7.55 -14.77
N ASN A 11 35.52 -8.17 -15.37
CA ASN A 11 35.40 -9.46 -16.07
C ASN A 11 34.28 -9.50 -17.14
N ASN A 12 34.09 -8.39 -17.85
CA ASN A 12 33.08 -8.25 -18.91
C ASN A 12 31.61 -8.31 -18.41
N GLU A 13 31.40 -8.01 -17.12
CA GLU A 13 30.08 -7.94 -16.47
C GLU A 13 29.98 -6.71 -15.57
N TYR A 14 28.77 -6.16 -15.46
CA TYR A 14 28.40 -5.10 -14.53
C TYR A 14 27.85 -5.73 -13.25
N ALA A 15 28.43 -5.43 -12.10
CA ALA A 15 27.96 -5.85 -10.79
C ALA A 15 27.40 -4.65 -10.01
N ILE A 16 26.18 -4.78 -9.50
CA ILE A 16 25.60 -3.83 -8.53
C ILE A 16 25.92 -4.33 -7.12
N LYS A 17 26.56 -3.49 -6.31
CA LYS A 17 26.97 -3.80 -4.93
C LYS A 17 26.29 -2.87 -3.93
N LEU A 18 25.87 -3.41 -2.79
CA LEU A 18 25.45 -2.65 -1.61
C LEU A 18 26.37 -2.99 -0.44
N ASN A 19 27.09 -2.00 0.08
CA ASN A 19 28.06 -2.18 1.17
C ASN A 19 29.01 -3.37 0.91
N GLU A 20 29.53 -3.47 -0.31
CA GLU A 20 30.41 -4.53 -0.84
C GLU A 20 29.75 -5.89 -1.14
N ILE A 21 28.46 -6.10 -0.82
CA ILE A 21 27.70 -7.30 -1.19
C ILE A 21 27.20 -7.17 -2.63
N VAL A 22 27.48 -8.16 -3.49
CA VAL A 22 26.97 -8.21 -4.87
C VAL A 22 25.48 -8.57 -4.85
N LEU A 23 24.64 -7.64 -5.29
CA LEU A 23 23.19 -7.82 -5.41
C LEU A 23 22.80 -8.43 -6.76
N ASN A 24 23.49 -8.02 -7.83
CA ASN A 24 23.15 -8.42 -9.19
C ASN A 24 24.39 -8.36 -10.11
N LYS A 25 24.36 -9.13 -11.21
CA LYS A 25 25.31 -9.09 -12.31
C LYS A 25 24.59 -9.08 -13.65
N GLU A 26 24.99 -8.18 -14.55
CA GLU A 26 24.42 -8.04 -15.89
C GLU A 26 25.52 -7.83 -16.94
N LYS A 27 25.27 -8.26 -18.18
CA LYS A 27 26.19 -8.00 -19.30
C LYS A 27 25.79 -6.77 -20.12
N ASP A 28 24.51 -6.44 -20.09
CA ASP A 28 23.95 -5.30 -20.79
C ASP A 28 24.01 -4.05 -19.91
N ILE A 29 24.60 -2.97 -20.43
CA ILE A 29 24.82 -1.74 -19.67
C ILE A 29 23.51 -1.01 -19.35
N ASP A 30 22.55 -0.99 -20.27
CA ASP A 30 21.29 -0.27 -20.09
C ASP A 30 20.47 -0.95 -18.98
N ARG A 31 20.41 -2.28 -19.01
CA ARG A 31 19.78 -3.08 -17.97
C ARG A 31 20.49 -2.95 -16.62
N ALA A 32 21.82 -2.98 -16.60
CA ALA A 32 22.59 -2.76 -15.37
C ALA A 32 22.34 -1.36 -14.79
N PHE A 33 22.20 -0.35 -15.64
CA PHE A 33 21.96 1.02 -15.24
C PHE A 33 20.53 1.24 -14.74
N GLU A 34 19.54 0.56 -15.33
CA GLU A 34 18.16 0.52 -14.82
C GLU A 34 18.10 -0.08 -13.42
N ILE A 35 18.73 -1.24 -13.21
CA ILE A 35 18.79 -1.90 -11.89
C ILE A 35 19.55 -1.02 -10.89
N PHE A 36 20.66 -0.42 -11.28
CA PHE A 36 21.41 0.51 -10.42
C PHE A 36 20.58 1.74 -10.01
N LYS A 37 19.84 2.35 -10.95
CA LYS A 37 18.90 3.43 -10.64
C LYS A 37 17.80 2.98 -9.69
N GLN A 38 17.28 1.77 -9.87
CA GLN A 38 16.28 1.20 -8.96
C GLN A 38 16.87 1.01 -7.57
N GLU A 39 18.07 0.42 -7.45
CA GLU A 39 18.75 0.26 -6.15
C GLU A 39 19.02 1.59 -5.46
N ILE A 40 19.46 2.62 -6.20
CA ILE A 40 19.59 3.97 -5.66
C ILE A 40 18.24 4.48 -5.17
N LYS A 41 17.16 4.38 -5.96
CA LYS A 41 15.82 4.82 -5.52
C LYS A 41 15.37 4.06 -4.26
N ASN A 42 15.55 2.75 -4.24
CA ASN A 42 15.17 1.86 -3.14
C ASN A 42 15.92 2.16 -1.83
N ASN A 43 17.10 2.78 -1.92
CA ASN A 43 17.94 3.08 -0.75
C ASN A 43 18.10 4.59 -0.48
N SER A 44 17.72 5.46 -1.42
CA SER A 44 17.69 6.93 -1.24
C SER A 44 16.39 7.38 -0.60
N VAL A 45 15.32 6.58 -0.67
CA VAL A 45 14.18 6.70 0.23
C VAL A 45 14.61 6.18 1.59
N PHE A 46 15.12 7.12 2.41
CA PHE A 46 15.27 6.93 3.85
C PHE A 46 13.88 6.79 4.46
N ASN A 47 13.24 5.63 4.28
CA ASN A 47 12.04 5.29 5.05
C ASN A 47 12.51 5.01 6.48
N ALA A 48 12.18 5.94 7.38
CA ALA A 48 12.56 5.95 8.78
C ALA A 48 12.00 4.78 9.62
N LYS A 49 11.58 3.67 9.00
CA LYS A 49 11.10 2.45 9.64
C LYS A 49 11.85 1.28 8.99
N SER A 50 12.75 0.63 9.73
CA SER A 50 13.42 -0.56 9.20
C SER A 50 12.38 -1.68 8.98
N TRP A 51 12.70 -2.65 8.13
CA TRP A 51 11.80 -3.79 7.88
C TRP A 51 11.45 -4.53 9.17
N GLU A 52 12.42 -4.61 10.09
CA GLU A 52 12.25 -5.19 11.42
C GLU A 52 11.24 -4.38 12.23
N SER A 53 11.37 -3.05 12.29
CA SER A 53 10.37 -2.19 12.95
C SER A 53 8.97 -2.33 12.36
N ILE A 54 8.85 -2.44 11.04
CA ILE A 54 7.57 -2.66 10.37
C ILE A 54 6.98 -4.01 10.76
N THR A 55 7.79 -5.06 10.70
CA THR A 55 7.39 -6.43 11.05
C THR A 55 6.96 -6.55 12.50
N ASP A 56 7.69 -5.92 13.43
CA ASP A 56 7.34 -5.92 14.86
C ASP A 56 6.03 -5.19 15.11
N LYS A 57 5.83 -4.03 14.47
CA LYS A 57 4.57 -3.27 14.55
C LYS A 57 3.39 -4.11 14.08
N ILE A 58 3.53 -4.82 12.96
CA ILE A 58 2.48 -5.64 12.36
C ILE A 58 2.19 -6.87 13.24
N LYS A 59 3.23 -7.56 13.71
CA LYS A 59 3.10 -8.71 14.62
C LYS A 59 2.41 -8.34 15.93
N SER A 60 2.62 -7.12 16.44
CA SER A 60 1.97 -6.65 17.67
C SER A 60 0.43 -6.59 17.58
N LEU A 61 -0.14 -6.53 16.37
CA LEU A 61 -1.58 -6.58 16.15
C LEU A 61 -2.18 -7.99 16.30
N GLY A 62 -1.35 -9.03 16.30
CA GLY A 62 -1.80 -10.42 16.52
C GLY A 62 -2.70 -10.99 15.41
N ILE A 63 -2.59 -10.48 14.18
CA ILE A 63 -3.42 -10.93 13.05
C ILE A 63 -2.74 -12.12 12.38
N GLU A 64 -3.25 -13.33 12.61
CA GLU A 64 -2.68 -14.58 12.11
C GLU A 64 -2.75 -14.73 10.58
N ALA A 65 -3.71 -14.07 9.93
CA ALA A 65 -3.95 -14.17 8.49
C ALA A 65 -2.91 -13.42 7.62
N ILE A 66 -1.96 -12.71 8.23
CA ILE A 66 -0.92 -11.97 7.50
C ILE A 66 0.23 -12.91 7.13
N ASP A 67 0.52 -13.00 5.84
CA ASP A 67 1.74 -13.63 5.34
C ASP A 67 2.88 -12.61 5.26
N ILE A 68 4.01 -12.90 5.91
CA ILE A 68 5.19 -12.04 5.94
C ILE A 68 6.34 -12.73 5.21
N ASN A 69 6.70 -12.19 4.06
CA ASN A 69 7.83 -12.66 3.27
C ASN A 69 9.08 -11.81 3.55
N ASN A 70 10.01 -12.37 4.34
CA ASN A 70 11.25 -11.68 4.72
C ASN A 70 12.28 -11.59 3.58
N GLU A 71 12.25 -12.52 2.62
CA GLU A 71 13.18 -12.53 1.48
C GLU A 71 12.92 -11.34 0.57
N TYR A 72 11.65 -11.12 0.21
CA TYR A 72 11.22 -10.04 -0.68
C TYR A 72 10.75 -8.78 0.06
N LYS A 73 10.82 -8.77 1.39
CA LYS A 73 10.30 -7.70 2.27
C LYS A 73 8.89 -7.26 1.86
N ALA A 74 7.99 -8.23 1.80
CA ALA A 74 6.61 -8.05 1.38
C ALA A 74 5.64 -8.65 2.41
N MET A 75 4.43 -8.10 2.48
CA MET A 75 3.36 -8.61 3.33
C MET A 75 2.08 -8.79 2.53
N SER A 76 1.30 -9.82 2.84
CA SER A 76 0.03 -10.08 2.17
C SER A 76 -1.07 -10.36 3.18
N LEU A 77 -2.27 -9.83 2.93
CA LEU A 77 -3.50 -10.15 3.63
C LEU A 77 -4.61 -10.28 2.59
N GLY A 78 -5.12 -11.50 2.37
CA GLY A 78 -6.09 -11.75 1.30
C GLY A 78 -5.59 -11.23 -0.06
N ASN A 79 -6.39 -10.38 -0.70
CA ASN A 79 -6.02 -9.74 -1.97
C ASN A 79 -5.19 -8.45 -1.82
N MET A 80 -4.78 -8.07 -0.61
CA MET A 80 -3.93 -6.89 -0.38
C MET A 80 -2.46 -7.30 -0.23
N LYS A 81 -1.57 -6.63 -0.97
CA LYS A 81 -0.12 -6.90 -0.91
C LYS A 81 0.72 -5.64 -0.78
N TYR A 82 1.55 -5.57 0.25
CA TYR A 82 2.51 -4.49 0.51
C TYR A 82 3.94 -4.90 0.13
N PHE A 83 4.68 -3.96 -0.48
CA PHE A 83 6.10 -4.10 -0.80
C PHE A 83 6.91 -2.98 -0.13
N ASN A 84 7.76 -3.35 0.81
CA ASN A 84 8.56 -2.40 1.59
C ASN A 84 9.53 -1.58 0.74
N HIS A 85 10.15 -2.22 -0.26
CA HIS A 85 11.15 -1.57 -1.10
C HIS A 85 10.62 -0.37 -1.90
N THR A 86 9.36 -0.43 -2.32
CA THR A 86 8.72 0.65 -3.10
C THR A 86 7.75 1.48 -2.27
N ASP A 87 7.49 1.09 -1.02
CA ASP A 87 6.41 1.58 -0.18
C ASP A 87 5.05 1.61 -0.92
N LYS A 88 4.73 0.50 -1.58
CA LYS A 88 3.50 0.37 -2.39
C LYS A 88 2.61 -0.73 -1.85
N VAL A 89 1.31 -0.49 -1.92
CA VAL A 89 0.27 -1.51 -1.68
C VAL A 89 -0.47 -1.74 -2.98
N PHE A 90 -0.87 -2.99 -3.21
CA PHE A 90 -1.65 -3.39 -4.36
C PHE A 90 -2.86 -4.20 -3.93
N TYR A 91 -3.97 -3.99 -4.63
CA TYR A 91 -5.08 -4.92 -4.68
C TYR A 91 -4.84 -5.94 -5.82
N MET A 92 -4.97 -7.22 -5.50
CA MET A 92 -4.68 -8.37 -6.37
C MET A 92 -5.93 -9.15 -6.77
N GLY A 93 -7.13 -8.60 -6.56
CA GLY A 93 -8.38 -9.29 -6.85
C GLY A 93 -8.80 -9.27 -8.32
N HIS A 94 -9.69 -10.18 -8.68
CA HIS A 94 -10.27 -10.31 -10.03
C HIS A 94 -9.26 -10.37 -11.19
N GLY A 95 -8.09 -10.95 -10.96
CA GLY A 95 -7.04 -11.11 -11.98
C GLY A 95 -6.36 -9.79 -12.39
N LYS A 96 -6.55 -8.72 -11.60
CA LYS A 96 -5.92 -7.42 -11.81
C LYS A 96 -4.96 -7.10 -10.66
N MET A 97 -3.97 -6.26 -10.97
CA MET A 97 -3.07 -5.66 -9.99
C MET A 97 -3.26 -4.15 -10.02
N ILE A 98 -3.92 -3.59 -9.02
CA ILE A 98 -4.22 -2.16 -8.92
C ILE A 98 -3.38 -1.58 -7.79
N GLN A 99 -2.51 -0.62 -8.11
CA GLN A 99 -1.73 0.07 -7.08
C GLN A 99 -2.66 0.97 -6.26
N LEU A 100 -2.69 0.76 -4.94
CA LEU A 100 -3.48 1.54 -3.99
C LEU A 100 -2.70 2.78 -3.52
N ILE A 101 -3.46 3.76 -3.01
CA ILE A 101 -2.93 5.01 -2.45
C ILE A 101 -2.64 4.82 -0.96
N GLY A 102 -1.44 5.23 -0.52
CA GLY A 102 -1.10 5.38 0.91
C GLY A 102 0.00 4.46 1.45
N GLY A 103 0.58 3.57 0.64
CA GLY A 103 1.79 2.81 1.03
C GLY A 103 1.62 2.02 2.34
N PHE A 104 2.68 1.96 3.17
CA PHE A 104 2.63 1.26 4.45
C PHE A 104 1.50 1.73 5.37
N ASP A 105 1.24 3.04 5.43
CA ASP A 105 0.23 3.58 6.34
C ASP A 105 -1.17 3.10 5.94
N PHE A 106 -1.47 2.97 4.64
CA PHE A 106 -2.71 2.32 4.20
C PHE A 106 -2.78 0.87 4.67
N PHE A 107 -1.73 0.08 4.43
CA PHE A 107 -1.69 -1.33 4.84
C PHE A 107 -1.89 -1.48 6.35
N TYR A 108 -1.19 -0.66 7.14
CA TYR A 108 -1.26 -0.68 8.59
C TYR A 108 -2.62 -0.24 9.13
N ASN A 109 -3.25 0.79 8.56
CA ASN A 109 -4.58 1.25 8.99
C ASN A 109 -5.65 0.18 8.77
N VAL A 110 -5.61 -0.54 7.62
CA VAL A 110 -6.53 -1.66 7.37
C VAL A 110 -6.37 -2.74 8.45
N LEU A 111 -5.12 -3.05 8.84
CA LEU A 111 -4.86 -4.02 9.90
C LEU A 111 -5.33 -3.54 11.28
N GLN A 112 -5.14 -2.26 11.60
CA GLN A 112 -5.68 -1.70 12.83
C GLN A 112 -7.21 -1.80 12.88
N MET A 113 -7.90 -1.49 11.78
CA MET A 113 -9.36 -1.62 11.70
C MET A 113 -9.83 -3.05 11.95
N LEU A 114 -9.10 -4.05 11.47
CA LEU A 114 -9.38 -5.47 11.76
C LEU A 114 -9.11 -5.81 13.24
N HIS A 115 -7.97 -5.38 13.77
CA HIS A 115 -7.60 -5.59 15.17
C HIS A 115 -8.63 -5.01 16.14
N GLU A 116 -9.11 -3.80 15.84
CA GLU A 116 -10.14 -3.08 16.61
C GLU A 116 -11.57 -3.55 16.32
N LYS A 117 -11.75 -4.55 15.44
CA LYS A 117 -13.05 -5.11 15.02
C LYS A 117 -13.99 -4.07 14.41
N GLN A 118 -13.43 -3.04 13.79
CA GLN A 118 -14.16 -2.09 12.96
C GLN A 118 -14.50 -2.68 11.58
N LEU A 119 -13.70 -3.67 11.14
CA LEU A 119 -13.90 -4.48 9.95
C LEU A 119 -13.94 -5.97 10.32
N GLU A 120 -14.81 -6.73 9.65
CA GLU A 120 -14.79 -8.21 9.73
C GLU A 120 -13.71 -8.79 8.83
N ASP A 121 -13.56 -8.25 7.62
CA ASP A 121 -12.50 -8.55 6.67
C ASP A 121 -12.06 -7.29 5.91
N SER A 122 -10.93 -7.38 5.19
CA SER A 122 -10.40 -6.27 4.40
C SER A 122 -10.91 -6.22 2.96
N GLU A 123 -11.58 -7.26 2.46
CA GLU A 123 -11.81 -7.45 1.02
C GLU A 123 -12.71 -6.35 0.45
N ALA A 124 -13.85 -6.07 1.10
CA ALA A 124 -14.78 -5.06 0.62
C ALA A 124 -14.14 -3.66 0.56
N LEU A 125 -13.33 -3.30 1.58
CA LEU A 125 -12.64 -2.02 1.63
C LEU A 125 -11.56 -1.91 0.54
N VAL A 126 -10.71 -2.93 0.42
CA VAL A 126 -9.61 -2.95 -0.54
C VAL A 126 -10.14 -2.98 -1.97
N ALA A 127 -11.21 -3.74 -2.25
CA ALA A 127 -11.88 -3.77 -3.54
C ALA A 127 -12.51 -2.42 -3.90
N LEU A 128 -13.17 -1.74 -2.96
CA LEU A 128 -13.70 -0.39 -3.17
C LEU A 128 -12.57 0.59 -3.54
N CYS A 129 -11.44 0.54 -2.83
CA CYS A 129 -10.28 1.40 -3.11
C CYS A 129 -9.73 1.16 -4.53
N GLY A 130 -9.64 -0.10 -4.95
CA GLY A 130 -9.28 -0.46 -6.32
C GLY A 130 -10.25 0.13 -7.36
N ALA A 131 -11.56 -0.01 -7.13
CA ALA A 131 -12.59 0.49 -8.03
C ALA A 131 -12.59 2.03 -8.14
N ILE A 132 -12.35 2.75 -7.03
CA ILE A 132 -12.22 4.21 -7.01
C ILE A 132 -11.10 4.67 -7.95
N ILE A 133 -9.95 3.99 -7.92
CA ILE A 133 -8.80 4.30 -8.79
C ILE A 133 -9.13 4.03 -10.26
N GLU A 134 -9.78 2.91 -10.58
CA GLU A 134 -10.19 2.60 -11.95
C GLU A 134 -11.18 3.63 -12.52
N LYS A 135 -11.95 4.29 -11.66
CA LYS A 135 -12.86 5.39 -12.01
C LYS A 135 -12.20 6.78 -12.01
N ASN A 136 -10.87 6.85 -11.90
CA ASN A 136 -10.08 8.10 -11.83
C ASN A 136 -10.50 9.03 -10.67
N ALA A 137 -11.05 8.48 -9.60
CA ALA A 137 -11.31 9.19 -8.36
C ALA A 137 -10.16 8.96 -7.36
N ASN A 138 -10.16 9.73 -6.27
CA ASN A 138 -9.10 9.67 -5.26
C ASN A 138 -9.70 9.30 -3.90
N TYR A 139 -8.89 8.83 -2.97
CA TYR A 139 -9.31 8.58 -1.60
C TYR A 139 -8.16 8.78 -0.61
N SER A 140 -8.51 8.92 0.67
CA SER A 140 -7.60 8.82 1.79
C SER A 140 -8.19 7.88 2.85
N LEU A 141 -7.31 7.13 3.52
CA LEU A 141 -7.67 6.21 4.59
C LEU A 141 -6.96 6.66 5.88
N SER A 142 -7.70 6.85 6.96
CA SER A 142 -7.18 7.05 8.32
C SER A 142 -7.51 5.83 9.18
N GLU A 143 -7.15 5.86 10.47
CA GLU A 143 -7.44 4.79 11.43
C GLU A 143 -8.95 4.57 11.62
N ASP A 144 -9.78 5.61 11.44
CA ASP A 144 -11.23 5.56 11.72
C ASP A 144 -12.12 5.50 10.47
N GLY A 145 -11.58 5.73 9.27
CA GLY A 145 -12.43 6.01 8.12
C GLY A 145 -11.75 6.13 6.77
N LEU A 146 -12.59 6.02 5.74
CA LEU A 146 -12.25 6.24 4.34
C LEU A 146 -12.92 7.52 3.86
N VAL A 147 -12.19 8.41 3.18
CA VAL A 147 -12.74 9.58 2.49
C VAL A 147 -12.46 9.46 1.01
N VAL A 148 -13.51 9.47 0.19
CA VAL A 148 -13.45 9.46 -1.28
C VAL A 148 -13.60 10.87 -1.77
N THR A 149 -12.73 11.28 -2.70
CA THR A 149 -12.69 12.61 -3.30
C THR A 149 -12.98 12.51 -4.79
N SER A 150 -14.00 13.23 -5.25
CA SER A 150 -14.37 13.34 -6.66
C SER A 150 -15.24 14.57 -6.90
N ALA A 151 -15.09 15.20 -8.07
CA ALA A 151 -15.87 16.37 -8.48
C ALA A 151 -17.38 16.08 -8.63
N VAL A 152 -17.78 14.81 -8.71
CA VAL A 152 -19.20 14.41 -8.82
C VAL A 152 -19.98 14.56 -7.51
N PHE A 153 -19.29 14.59 -6.36
CA PHE A 153 -19.93 14.77 -5.06
C PHE A 153 -20.21 16.24 -4.80
N SER A 154 -21.35 16.55 -4.18
CA SER A 154 -21.81 17.93 -3.95
C SER A 154 -20.81 18.80 -3.18
N TYR A 155 -19.98 18.19 -2.32
CA TYR A 155 -18.92 18.88 -1.57
C TYR A 155 -17.52 18.36 -1.91
N GLY A 156 -17.38 17.74 -3.10
CA GLY A 156 -16.13 17.15 -3.58
C GLY A 156 -15.68 15.89 -2.85
N THR A 157 -16.33 15.53 -1.73
CA THR A 157 -15.95 14.37 -0.90
C THR A 157 -17.17 13.65 -0.32
N VAL A 158 -16.98 12.37 -0.06
CA VAL A 158 -17.87 11.54 0.76
C VAL A 158 -17.01 10.61 1.61
N GLY A 159 -17.33 10.49 2.90
CA GLY A 159 -16.56 9.67 3.82
C GLY A 159 -17.38 8.64 4.56
N TYR A 160 -16.76 7.56 5.00
CA TYR A 160 -17.32 6.57 5.90
C TYR A 160 -16.48 6.46 7.15
N ASN A 161 -17.11 6.48 8.32
CA ASN A 161 -16.45 6.24 9.60
C ASN A 161 -16.82 4.86 10.10
N PHE A 162 -15.83 3.97 10.23
CA PHE A 162 -16.02 2.58 10.62
C PHE A 162 -16.35 2.43 12.11
N THR A 163 -15.90 3.37 12.95
CA THR A 163 -16.17 3.37 14.40
C THR A 163 -17.65 3.57 14.72
N ASN A 164 -18.34 4.46 13.99
CA ASN A 164 -19.73 4.83 14.28
C ASN A 164 -20.74 4.45 13.19
N GLY A 165 -20.26 3.91 12.06
CA GLY A 165 -21.08 3.46 10.94
C GLY A 165 -21.83 4.61 10.26
N LYS A 166 -21.21 5.79 10.14
CA LYS A 166 -21.82 6.95 9.47
C LYS A 166 -21.14 7.27 8.15
N MET A 167 -21.97 7.55 7.16
CA MET A 167 -21.56 8.19 5.90
C MET A 167 -21.71 9.70 6.04
N ASN A 168 -20.64 10.44 5.74
CA ASN A 168 -20.57 11.90 5.76
C ASN A 168 -20.55 12.42 4.32
N LYS A 169 -21.53 13.25 3.95
CA LYS A 169 -21.71 13.83 2.61
C LYS A 169 -21.37 15.33 2.59
N GLY A 170 -20.39 15.75 3.39
CA GLY A 170 -20.04 17.16 3.60
C GLY A 170 -20.86 17.80 4.72
N THR A 171 -22.08 18.26 4.43
CA THR A 171 -22.93 18.97 5.41
C THR A 171 -23.94 18.09 6.13
N SER A 172 -24.13 16.86 5.68
CA SER A 172 -24.98 15.86 6.32
C SER A 172 -24.21 14.61 6.68
N SER A 173 -24.67 13.94 7.74
CA SER A 173 -24.19 12.62 8.14
C SER A 173 -25.39 11.73 8.43
N GLU A 174 -25.32 10.48 7.98
CA GLU A 174 -26.37 9.49 8.22
C GLU A 174 -25.75 8.14 8.60
N LYS A 175 -26.45 7.38 9.45
CA LYS A 175 -26.03 6.05 9.84
C LYS A 175 -26.36 5.07 8.71
N CYS A 176 -25.38 4.30 8.24
CA CYS A 176 -25.58 3.30 7.20
C CYS A 176 -24.56 2.16 7.31
N SER A 177 -24.83 1.03 6.65
CA SER A 177 -23.84 -0.03 6.50
C SER A 177 -22.71 0.41 5.56
N PHE A 178 -21.57 -0.28 5.65
CA PHE A 178 -20.47 -0.06 4.72
C PHE A 178 -20.88 -0.42 3.28
N ASP A 179 -21.66 -1.48 3.08
CA ASP A 179 -22.21 -1.84 1.75
C ASP A 179 -23.06 -0.72 1.15
N THR A 180 -23.87 -0.05 1.97
CA THR A 180 -24.68 1.09 1.52
C THR A 180 -23.79 2.24 1.05
N PHE A 181 -22.67 2.47 1.74
CA PHE A 181 -21.68 3.48 1.37
C PHE A 181 -20.93 3.09 0.08
N VAL A 182 -20.52 1.83 -0.07
CA VAL A 182 -19.90 1.29 -1.31
C VAL A 182 -20.81 1.55 -2.50
N ASP A 183 -22.08 1.15 -2.39
CA ASP A 183 -23.10 1.34 -3.41
C ASP A 183 -23.27 2.82 -3.79
N PHE A 184 -23.32 3.70 -2.78
CA PHE A 184 -23.45 5.13 -2.99
C PHE A 184 -22.26 5.70 -3.77
N VAL A 185 -21.03 5.35 -3.36
CA VAL A 185 -19.80 5.81 -4.01
C VAL A 185 -19.74 5.32 -5.45
N LEU A 186 -19.91 4.01 -5.69
CA LEU A 186 -19.75 3.41 -7.02
C LEU A 186 -20.84 3.84 -8.01
N LYS A 187 -22.04 4.17 -7.54
CA LYS A 187 -23.11 4.75 -8.40
C LYS A 187 -22.81 6.19 -8.81
N ALA A 188 -22.03 6.92 -8.02
CA ALA A 188 -21.73 8.32 -8.27
C ALA A 188 -20.52 8.53 -9.21
N ILE A 189 -19.50 7.67 -9.14
CA ILE A 189 -18.22 7.80 -9.87
C ILE A 189 -18.11 6.92 -11.13
#